data_AF-A0A3D9C638-F1
#
_entry.id   AF-A0A3D9C638-F1
#
_cell.length_a   1.000
_cell.length_b   1.000
_cell.length_c   1.000
_cell.angle_alpha   90.00
_cell.angle_beta   90.00
_cell.angle_gamma   90.00
#
_symmetry.space_group_name_H-M   'P 1'
#
loop_
_entity.id
_entity.type
_entity.pdbx_description
1 polymer ?
#
loop_
_entity_poly.entity_id
_entity_poly.type
_entity_poly.pdbx_seq_one_letter_code
_entity_poly.pdbx_strand_id
1 'polypeptide(L)'
;MNKFEKYTSLLSEGWKEKYQAVLAEEYLKGLSENIQKFQDKTLKYNLPYFNEEVEINREKIFNQFVNVLISNDTDEGKAKHLEEVSFEDWLIVLGQRLTSASIRDERAVPPLTSVLIEACQKPFNEEITIAQRAWEKHTGRMDDNFWGEVKGNNRQKQEKVMQKIHYILENKTWWNVFFHYKHELVFEVREKEGHGIRWSHGGTKLIGFLEKFINE
;
A
#
# COMPACT_ATOMS: atom_id res chain seq x y z
N MET A 1 0.48 -7.18 19.56
CA MET A 1 0.12 -5.90 20.20
C MET A 1 0.66 -4.78 19.32
N ASN A 2 -0.16 -3.77 19.02
CA ASN A 2 0.24 -2.62 18.22
C ASN A 2 1.31 -1.82 18.99
N LYS A 3 2.49 -1.62 18.41
CA LYS A 3 3.63 -0.96 19.05
C LYS A 3 3.42 0.56 19.18
N PHE A 4 2.50 1.14 18.42
CA PHE A 4 2.31 2.60 18.31
C PHE A 4 1.09 3.14 19.05
N GLU A 5 0.08 2.30 19.29
CA GLU A 5 -1.24 2.71 19.77
C GLU A 5 -1.19 3.62 21.01
N LYS A 6 -0.36 3.26 22.00
CA LYS A 6 -0.21 4.03 23.23
C LYS A 6 0.45 5.41 23.06
N TYR A 7 1.18 5.64 21.97
CA TYR A 7 1.82 6.93 21.68
C TYR A 7 0.89 7.87 20.93
N THR A 8 -0.14 7.35 20.25
CA THR A 8 -1.03 8.16 19.39
C THR A 8 -1.69 9.31 20.14
N SER A 9 -2.11 9.09 21.39
CA SER A 9 -2.70 10.13 22.24
C SER A 9 -1.68 11.16 22.73
N LEU A 10 -0.39 10.79 22.78
CA LEU A 10 0.73 11.59 23.27
C LEU A 10 1.40 12.46 22.19
N LEU A 11 1.10 12.20 20.92
CA LEU A 11 1.51 13.08 19.82
C LEU A 11 0.85 14.46 19.99
N SER A 12 1.57 15.51 19.63
CA SER A 12 1.14 16.89 19.62
C SER A 12 0.00 17.11 18.62
N GLU A 13 -0.88 18.06 18.94
CA GLU A 13 -2.00 18.40 18.07
C GLU A 13 -1.54 18.94 16.71
N GLY A 14 -0.47 19.74 16.67
CA GLY A 14 0.08 20.24 15.41
C GLY A 14 0.61 19.13 14.49
N TRP A 15 1.19 18.08 15.06
CA TRP A 15 1.61 16.91 14.28
C TRP A 15 0.38 16.13 13.77
N LYS A 16 -0.61 15.89 14.63
CA LYS A 16 -1.85 15.19 14.26
C LYS A 16 -2.65 15.92 13.19
N GLU A 17 -2.82 17.23 13.29
CA GLU A 17 -3.54 18.04 12.29
C GLU A 17 -3.04 17.76 10.87
N LYS A 18 -1.72 17.62 10.71
CA LYS A 18 -1.08 17.36 9.42
C LYS A 18 -1.02 15.87 9.05
N TYR A 19 -0.74 14.99 10.01
CA TYR A 19 -0.32 13.61 9.73
C TYR A 19 -1.28 12.53 10.26
N GLN A 20 -2.43 12.89 10.84
CA GLN A 20 -3.42 11.97 11.44
C GLN A 20 -3.82 10.79 10.54
N ALA A 21 -3.78 10.94 9.21
CA ALA A 21 -4.16 9.87 8.29
C ALA A 21 -3.32 8.59 8.50
N VAL A 22 -2.03 8.72 8.87
CA VAL A 22 -1.16 7.56 9.14
C VAL A 22 -1.47 6.88 10.48
N LEU A 23 -2.28 7.52 11.34
CA LEU A 23 -2.68 6.99 12.65
C LEU A 23 -3.94 6.12 12.60
N ALA A 24 -4.49 5.85 11.41
CA ALA A 24 -5.56 4.87 11.27
C ALA A 24 -5.11 3.49 11.78
N GLU A 25 -6.02 2.75 12.41
CA GLU A 25 -5.74 1.45 13.03
C GLU A 25 -5.04 0.48 12.06
N GLU A 26 -5.50 0.44 10.80
CA GLU A 26 -4.92 -0.37 9.71
C GLU A 26 -3.41 -0.11 9.53
N TYR A 27 -3.01 1.17 9.55
CA TYR A 27 -1.63 1.57 9.31
C TYR A 27 -0.75 1.42 10.54
N LEU A 28 -1.26 1.71 11.74
CA LEU A 28 -0.51 1.47 12.98
C LEU A 28 -0.19 -0.02 13.17
N LYS A 29 -1.14 -0.90 12.81
CA LYS A 29 -0.92 -2.34 12.74
C LYS A 29 0.15 -2.68 11.69
N GLY A 30 0.03 -2.13 10.48
CA GLY A 30 1.01 -2.33 9.41
C GLY A 30 2.44 -1.90 9.79
N LEU A 31 2.60 -0.73 10.39
CA LEU A 31 3.88 -0.23 10.92
C LEU A 31 4.47 -1.19 11.95
N SER A 32 3.66 -1.64 12.91
CA SER A 32 4.07 -2.58 13.95
C SER A 32 4.54 -3.91 13.37
N GLU A 33 3.78 -4.45 12.42
CA GLU A 33 4.09 -5.70 11.73
C GLU A 33 5.34 -5.60 10.87
N ASN A 34 5.52 -4.49 10.13
CA ASN A 34 6.70 -4.28 9.30
C ASN A 34 7.97 -4.14 10.15
N ILE A 35 7.91 -3.41 11.26
CA ILE A 35 9.03 -3.32 12.21
C ILE A 35 9.35 -4.70 12.79
N GLN A 36 8.33 -5.48 13.17
CA GLN A 36 8.54 -6.84 13.67
C GLN A 36 9.21 -7.73 12.62
N LYS A 37 8.68 -7.74 11.38
CA LYS A 37 9.27 -8.49 10.25
C LYS A 37 10.69 -8.04 9.95
N PHE A 38 11.01 -6.75 10.10
CA PHE A 38 12.37 -6.24 9.95
C PHE A 38 13.30 -6.80 11.03
N GLN A 39 12.90 -6.73 12.30
CA GLN A 39 13.67 -7.29 13.43
C GLN A 39 13.87 -8.81 13.29
N ASP A 40 12.87 -9.52 12.79
CA ASP A 40 12.90 -10.97 12.56
C ASP A 40 13.61 -11.35 11.25
N LYS A 41 14.07 -10.38 10.45
CA LYS A 41 14.69 -10.57 9.13
C LYS A 41 13.79 -11.32 8.13
N THR A 42 12.48 -11.15 8.24
CA THR A 42 11.45 -11.76 7.37
C THR A 42 10.73 -10.76 6.47
N LEU A 43 11.07 -9.46 6.56
CA LEU A 43 10.44 -8.42 5.74
C LEU A 43 10.77 -8.62 4.26
N LYS A 44 9.73 -8.74 3.42
CA LYS A 44 9.83 -8.89 1.96
C LYS A 44 9.59 -7.55 1.29
N TYR A 45 10.65 -6.91 0.79
CA TYR A 45 10.58 -5.60 0.13
C TYR A 45 11.36 -5.50 -1.18
N ASN A 46 12.04 -6.57 -1.61
CA ASN A 46 12.86 -6.57 -2.84
C ASN A 46 12.09 -7.01 -4.09
N LEU A 47 10.88 -7.53 -3.92
CA LEU A 47 10.04 -8.03 -5.01
C LEU A 47 8.69 -7.31 -5.05
N PRO A 48 8.09 -7.09 -6.22
CA PRO A 48 8.68 -7.32 -7.55
C PRO A 48 9.90 -6.42 -7.79
N TYR A 49 10.78 -6.84 -8.69
CA TYR A 49 11.89 -6.01 -9.16
C TYR A 49 11.36 -4.98 -10.15
N PHE A 50 11.82 -3.73 -9.99
CA PHE A 50 11.51 -2.61 -10.87
C PHE A 50 12.76 -1.74 -10.98
N ASN A 51 13.27 -1.58 -12.20
CA ASN A 51 14.54 -0.89 -12.48
C ASN A 51 14.50 0.62 -12.19
N GLU A 52 13.33 1.26 -12.25
CA GLU A 52 13.17 2.70 -11.91
C GLU A 52 12.97 2.95 -10.41
N GLU A 53 13.07 1.93 -9.56
CA GLU A 53 12.97 2.10 -8.12
C GLU A 53 14.15 2.87 -7.55
N VAL A 54 13.85 3.87 -6.73
CA VAL A 54 14.85 4.66 -6.01
C VAL A 54 15.42 3.82 -4.86
N GLU A 55 16.74 3.65 -4.87
CA GLU A 55 17.44 2.98 -3.79
C GLU A 55 17.42 3.85 -2.51
N ILE A 56 17.06 3.22 -1.40
CA ILE A 56 16.99 3.86 -0.08
C ILE A 56 17.63 2.97 0.98
N ASN A 57 18.24 3.60 1.98
CA ASN A 57 18.81 2.88 3.12
C ASN A 57 17.70 2.49 4.12
N ARG A 58 16.93 1.44 3.78
CA ARG A 58 15.83 0.93 4.61
C ARG A 58 16.31 0.52 6.01
N GLU A 59 17.51 -0.06 6.11
CA GLU A 59 18.05 -0.48 7.40
C GLU A 59 18.21 0.71 8.36
N LYS A 60 18.80 1.82 7.89
CA LYS A 60 18.92 3.05 8.68
C LYS A 60 17.54 3.56 9.13
N ILE A 61 16.58 3.59 8.21
CA ILE A 61 15.23 4.11 8.46
C ILE A 61 14.49 3.27 9.49
N PHE A 62 14.44 1.95 9.32
CA PHE A 62 13.81 1.06 10.29
C PHE A 62 14.48 1.12 11.67
N ASN A 63 15.82 1.21 11.70
CA ASN A 63 16.56 1.32 12.96
C ASN A 63 16.23 2.61 13.73
N GLN A 64 15.86 3.72 13.07
CA GLN A 64 15.40 4.91 13.78
C GLN A 64 14.15 4.61 14.63
N PHE A 65 13.13 4.00 14.04
CA PHE A 65 11.92 3.61 14.76
C PHE A 65 12.20 2.57 15.85
N VAL A 66 12.99 1.53 15.53
CA VAL A 66 13.35 0.51 16.51
C VAL A 66 14.04 1.13 17.73
N ASN A 67 15.01 2.02 17.51
CA ASN A 67 15.75 2.68 18.59
C ASN A 67 14.83 3.53 19.47
N VAL A 68 13.88 4.27 18.89
CA VAL A 68 12.90 5.04 19.67
C VAL A 68 12.03 4.11 20.51
N LEU A 69 11.50 3.04 19.91
CA LEU A 69 10.59 2.10 20.60
C LEU A 69 11.27 1.35 21.76
N ILE A 70 12.53 0.94 21.60
CA ILE A 70 13.29 0.21 22.63
C ILE A 70 14.02 1.11 23.64
N SER A 71 14.05 2.42 23.42
CA SER A 71 14.73 3.35 24.34
C SER A 71 14.13 3.29 25.75
N ASN A 72 14.92 3.71 26.74
CA ASN A 72 14.49 3.82 28.14
C ASN A 72 13.75 5.13 28.45
N ASP A 73 13.36 5.89 27.41
CA ASP A 73 12.66 7.16 27.58
C ASP A 73 11.19 6.95 28.01
N THR A 74 10.56 8.00 28.52
CA THR A 74 9.13 7.98 28.86
C THR A 74 8.28 7.83 27.60
N ASP A 75 7.00 7.46 27.75
CA ASP A 75 6.13 7.31 26.58
C ASP A 75 5.91 8.66 25.87
N GLU A 76 5.93 9.78 26.59
CA GLU A 76 5.90 11.13 26.03
C GLU A 76 7.21 11.48 25.30
N GLY A 77 8.37 11.11 25.86
CA GLY A 77 9.67 11.30 25.21
C GLY A 77 9.78 10.51 23.91
N LYS A 78 9.32 9.26 23.91
CA LYS A 78 9.20 8.43 22.70
C LYS A 78 8.24 9.04 21.68
N ALA A 79 7.09 9.54 22.10
CA ALA A 79 6.15 10.21 21.20
C ALA A 79 6.80 11.42 20.54
N LYS A 80 7.54 12.25 21.30
CA LYS A 80 8.30 13.38 20.74
C LYS A 80 9.37 12.94 19.73
N HIS A 81 10.13 11.90 20.04
CA HIS A 81 11.12 11.37 19.09
C HIS A 81 10.48 10.79 17.83
N LEU A 82 9.29 10.19 17.94
CA LEU A 82 8.51 9.74 16.78
C LEU A 82 8.07 10.91 15.88
N GLU A 83 7.78 12.08 16.45
CA GLU A 83 7.45 13.30 15.68
C GLU A 83 8.66 13.89 14.94
N GLU A 84 9.86 13.70 15.49
CA GLU A 84 11.12 14.15 14.89
C GLU A 84 11.54 13.30 13.67
N VAL A 85 10.98 12.10 13.52
CA VAL A 85 11.18 11.25 12.35
C VAL A 85 10.47 11.86 11.14
N SER A 86 11.15 11.90 9.99
CA SER A 86 10.59 12.46 8.77
C SER A 86 9.33 11.69 8.34
N PHE A 87 8.34 12.39 7.79
CA PHE A 87 7.10 11.72 7.36
C PHE A 87 7.35 10.73 6.20
N GLU A 88 8.37 10.99 5.38
CA GLU A 88 8.85 10.03 4.37
C GLU A 88 9.26 8.70 5.01
N ASP A 89 9.98 8.74 6.13
CA ASP A 89 10.41 7.53 6.84
C ASP A 89 9.23 6.75 7.43
N TRP A 90 8.17 7.44 7.89
CA TRP A 90 6.91 6.80 8.28
C TRP A 90 6.29 6.02 7.12
N LEU A 91 6.23 6.62 5.94
CA LEU A 91 5.67 5.97 4.75
C LEU A 91 6.53 4.77 4.31
N ILE A 92 7.86 4.90 4.37
CA ILE A 92 8.80 3.83 4.04
C ILE A 92 8.65 2.65 5.00
N VAL A 93 8.50 2.89 6.30
CA VAL A 93 8.24 1.82 7.30
C VAL A 93 6.85 1.22 7.12
N LEU A 94 5.85 2.01 6.71
CA LEU A 94 4.53 1.50 6.33
C LEU A 94 4.59 0.62 5.06
N GLY A 95 5.65 0.79 4.26
CA GLY A 95 6.01 -0.09 3.15
C GLY A 95 6.04 0.59 1.78
N GLN A 96 6.03 1.93 1.72
CA GLN A 96 6.12 2.64 0.46
C GLN A 96 7.42 2.24 -0.27
N ARG A 97 7.29 1.98 -1.57
CA ARG A 97 8.40 1.81 -2.50
C ARG A 97 8.45 3.04 -3.39
N LEU A 98 9.65 3.55 -3.65
CA LEU A 98 9.83 4.89 -4.22
C LEU A 98 10.26 4.82 -5.68
N THR A 99 9.75 5.75 -6.46
CA THR A 99 10.15 6.03 -7.84
C THR A 99 10.46 7.52 -7.96
N SER A 100 11.02 7.96 -9.08
CA SER A 100 11.28 9.38 -9.34
C SER A 100 10.02 10.26 -9.24
N ALA A 101 8.84 9.70 -9.53
CA ALA A 101 7.55 10.40 -9.52
C ALA A 101 6.77 10.26 -8.20
N SER A 102 7.33 9.59 -7.18
CA SER A 102 6.67 9.38 -5.89
C SER A 102 6.49 10.67 -5.11
N ILE A 103 5.32 10.83 -4.50
CA ILE A 103 5.12 11.81 -3.43
C ILE A 103 5.46 11.17 -2.09
N ARG A 104 5.92 12.00 -1.14
CA ARG A 104 6.51 11.55 0.14
C ARG A 104 6.00 12.36 1.35
N ASP A 105 4.89 13.07 1.17
CA ASP A 105 4.22 13.87 2.20
C ASP A 105 2.91 13.20 2.66
N GLU A 106 2.12 13.87 3.49
CA GLU A 106 0.85 13.35 4.05
C GLU A 106 -0.15 12.84 3.00
N ARG A 107 -0.05 13.31 1.75
CA ARG A 107 -0.91 12.86 0.65
C ARG A 107 -0.48 11.47 0.14
N ALA A 108 0.68 10.97 0.53
CA ALA A 108 1.15 9.64 0.15
C ALA A 108 0.60 8.53 1.05
N VAL A 109 -0.13 8.86 2.13
CA VAL A 109 -0.79 7.85 2.96
C VAL A 109 -1.73 7.04 2.07
N PRO A 110 -1.58 5.70 2.04
CA PRO A 110 -2.40 4.87 1.16
C PRO A 110 -3.88 4.99 1.54
N PRO A 111 -4.84 4.75 0.63
CA PRO A 111 -6.25 4.63 0.98
C PRO A 111 -6.51 3.40 1.86
N LEU A 112 -7.58 3.43 2.66
CA LEU A 112 -7.97 2.26 3.48
C LEU A 112 -8.38 1.10 2.59
N THR A 113 -8.10 -0.13 3.03
CA THR A 113 -8.46 -1.33 2.28
C THR A 113 -9.95 -1.38 1.95
N SER A 114 -10.81 -0.93 2.88
CA SER A 114 -12.26 -0.84 2.66
C SER A 114 -12.65 0.06 1.48
N VAL A 115 -12.00 1.22 1.35
CA VAL A 115 -12.24 2.19 0.26
C VAL A 115 -11.84 1.59 -1.09
N LEU A 116 -10.71 0.88 -1.13
CA LEU A 116 -10.24 0.20 -2.35
C LEU A 116 -11.20 -0.90 -2.81
N ILE A 117 -11.71 -1.69 -1.87
CA ILE A 117 -12.69 -2.76 -2.12
C ILE A 117 -14.02 -2.16 -2.61
N GLU A 118 -14.52 -1.11 -1.95
CA GLU A 118 -15.74 -0.42 -2.37
C GLU A 118 -15.64 0.09 -3.81
N ALA A 119 -14.52 0.72 -4.16
CA ALA A 119 -14.29 1.21 -5.52
C ALA A 119 -14.32 0.09 -6.58
N CYS A 120 -13.89 -1.12 -6.21
CA CYS A 120 -13.94 -2.29 -7.08
C CYS A 120 -15.38 -2.83 -7.26
N GLN A 121 -16.20 -2.74 -6.22
CA GLN A 121 -17.57 -3.24 -6.18
C GLN A 121 -18.60 -2.29 -6.78
N LYS A 122 -18.23 -1.04 -7.10
CA LYS A 122 -19.11 -0.09 -7.79
C LYS A 122 -19.70 -0.70 -9.07
N PRO A 123 -21.00 -0.49 -9.36
CA PRO A 123 -21.61 -0.98 -10.58
C PRO A 123 -21.01 -0.28 -11.80
N PHE A 124 -20.68 -1.05 -12.83
CA PHE A 124 -20.40 -0.51 -14.16
C PHE A 124 -21.69 -0.34 -14.95
N ASN A 125 -22.62 -1.28 -14.78
CA ASN A 125 -24.01 -1.24 -15.22
C ASN A 125 -24.88 -2.07 -14.25
N GLU A 126 -26.11 -2.38 -14.63
CA GLU A 126 -27.05 -3.15 -13.79
C GLU A 126 -26.63 -4.61 -13.52
N GLU A 127 -25.69 -5.15 -14.30
CA GLU A 127 -25.33 -6.57 -14.26
C GLU A 127 -23.93 -6.84 -13.69
N ILE A 128 -22.98 -5.92 -13.86
CA ILE A 128 -21.56 -6.15 -13.55
C ILE A 128 -20.90 -5.00 -12.81
N THR A 129 -19.90 -5.32 -12.00
CA THR A 129 -19.05 -4.32 -11.33
C THR A 129 -17.95 -3.77 -12.23
N ILE A 130 -17.37 -2.62 -11.83
CA ILE A 130 -16.19 -2.05 -12.48
C ILE A 130 -15.02 -3.04 -12.42
N ALA A 131 -14.83 -3.78 -11.31
CA ALA A 131 -13.79 -4.80 -11.21
C ALA A 131 -13.97 -5.94 -12.22
N GLN A 132 -15.19 -6.47 -12.37
CA GLN A 132 -15.44 -7.50 -13.39
C GLN A 132 -15.12 -6.94 -14.78
N ARG A 133 -15.62 -5.75 -15.12
CA ARG A 133 -15.35 -5.13 -16.43
C ARG A 133 -13.86 -4.90 -16.68
N ALA A 134 -13.11 -4.49 -15.66
CA ALA A 134 -11.67 -4.31 -15.75
C ALA A 134 -10.94 -5.64 -15.97
N TRP A 135 -11.35 -6.71 -15.29
CA TRP A 135 -10.76 -8.04 -15.41
C TRP A 135 -11.00 -8.63 -16.78
N GLU A 136 -12.24 -8.56 -17.29
CA GLU A 136 -12.60 -9.02 -18.63
C GLU A 136 -11.79 -8.33 -19.75
N LYS A 137 -11.39 -7.07 -19.55
CA LYS A 137 -10.52 -6.33 -20.49
C LYS A 137 -9.03 -6.63 -20.33
N HIS A 138 -8.64 -7.18 -19.19
CA HIS A 138 -7.25 -7.38 -18.81
C HIS A 138 -6.80 -8.80 -19.16
N THR A 139 -7.65 -9.81 -18.91
CA THR A 139 -7.37 -11.20 -19.30
C THR A 139 -7.06 -11.30 -20.79
N GLY A 140 -5.97 -11.99 -21.13
CA GLY A 140 -5.50 -12.19 -22.50
C GLY A 140 -4.49 -11.15 -23.00
N ARG A 141 -4.06 -10.20 -22.16
CA ARG A 141 -2.96 -9.28 -22.48
C ARG A 141 -1.58 -9.88 -22.24
N MET A 142 -1.45 -10.76 -21.25
CA MET A 142 -0.28 -11.61 -21.07
C MET A 142 -0.67 -13.08 -21.07
N ASP A 143 0.24 -13.90 -21.57
CA ASP A 143 0.15 -15.36 -21.47
C ASP A 143 0.64 -15.81 -20.09
N ASP A 144 -0.04 -15.30 -19.05
CA ASP A 144 0.08 -15.83 -17.71
C ASP A 144 -1.28 -16.27 -17.16
N ASN A 145 -1.23 -17.32 -16.34
CA ASN A 145 -2.44 -17.88 -15.73
C ASN A 145 -2.82 -17.16 -14.43
N PHE A 146 -2.22 -16.01 -14.11
CA PHE A 146 -2.44 -15.36 -12.81
C PHE A 146 -3.87 -14.87 -12.68
N TRP A 147 -4.38 -14.14 -13.69
CA TRP A 147 -5.76 -13.65 -13.72
C TRP A 147 -6.78 -14.74 -14.06
N GLY A 148 -6.29 -15.86 -14.62
CA GLY A 148 -7.09 -17.00 -15.04
C GLY A 148 -8.11 -16.65 -16.13
N GLU A 149 -8.95 -17.64 -16.47
CA GLU A 149 -9.93 -17.47 -17.54
C GLU A 149 -11.22 -16.76 -17.11
N VAL A 150 -11.75 -15.93 -17.99
CA VAL A 150 -13.07 -15.30 -17.86
C VAL A 150 -14.14 -16.30 -18.28
N LYS A 151 -14.61 -17.11 -17.32
CA LYS A 151 -15.67 -18.11 -17.54
C LYS A 151 -16.66 -18.10 -16.37
N GLY A 152 -17.90 -18.53 -16.66
CA GLY A 152 -19.01 -18.57 -15.71
C GLY A 152 -19.97 -17.38 -15.84
N ASN A 153 -21.03 -17.39 -15.03
CA ASN A 153 -22.00 -16.29 -14.96
C ASN A 153 -21.43 -15.07 -14.21
N ASN A 154 -22.12 -13.92 -14.26
CA ASN A 154 -21.64 -12.68 -13.66
C ASN A 154 -21.34 -12.82 -12.16
N ARG A 155 -22.18 -13.54 -11.39
CA ARG A 155 -21.91 -13.78 -9.96
C ARG A 155 -20.59 -14.51 -9.74
N GLN A 156 -20.34 -15.60 -10.47
CA GLN A 156 -19.10 -16.38 -10.39
C GLN A 156 -17.87 -15.55 -10.81
N LYS A 157 -18.01 -14.75 -11.88
CA LYS A 157 -16.95 -13.86 -12.36
C LYS A 157 -16.60 -12.79 -11.32
N GLN A 158 -17.60 -12.18 -10.68
CA GLN A 158 -17.40 -11.21 -9.61
C GLN A 158 -16.73 -11.82 -8.38
N GLU A 159 -17.17 -12.99 -7.93
CA GLU A 159 -16.55 -13.71 -6.82
C GLU A 159 -15.07 -13.98 -7.11
N LYS A 160 -14.75 -14.45 -8.33
CA LYS A 160 -13.37 -14.76 -8.75
C LYS A 160 -12.46 -13.54 -8.82
N VAL A 161 -12.91 -12.43 -9.42
CA VAL A 161 -12.09 -11.21 -9.48
C VAL A 161 -11.90 -10.60 -8.10
N MET A 162 -12.91 -10.64 -7.23
CA MET A 162 -12.77 -10.15 -5.86
C MET A 162 -11.78 -10.98 -5.05
N GLN A 163 -11.78 -12.31 -5.20
CA GLN A 163 -10.75 -13.17 -4.60
C GLN A 163 -9.34 -12.77 -5.02
N LYS A 164 -9.13 -12.42 -6.31
CA LYS A 164 -7.83 -11.92 -6.80
C LYS A 164 -7.47 -10.56 -6.23
N ILE A 165 -8.44 -9.65 -6.10
CA ILE A 165 -8.21 -8.33 -5.48
C ILE A 165 -7.78 -8.50 -4.02
N HIS A 166 -8.51 -9.31 -3.23
CA HIS A 166 -8.15 -9.61 -1.85
C HIS A 166 -6.76 -10.24 -1.76
N TYR A 167 -6.46 -11.22 -2.61
CA TYR A 167 -5.15 -11.85 -2.66
C TYR A 167 -4.03 -10.81 -2.87
N ILE A 168 -4.16 -9.89 -3.84
CA ILE A 168 -3.14 -8.87 -4.09
C ILE A 168 -3.02 -7.92 -2.89
N LEU A 169 -4.13 -7.46 -2.30
CA LEU A 169 -4.09 -6.54 -1.17
C LEU A 169 -3.47 -7.15 0.08
N GLU A 170 -3.69 -8.45 0.31
CA GLU A 170 -3.12 -9.22 1.43
C GLU A 170 -1.65 -9.59 1.20
N ASN A 171 -1.26 -9.86 -0.04
CA ASN A 171 0.08 -10.34 -0.41
C ASN A 171 0.94 -9.27 -1.10
N LYS A 172 0.52 -7.99 -1.02
CA LYS A 172 1.28 -6.88 -1.59
C LYS A 172 2.66 -6.80 -0.96
N THR A 173 3.67 -6.63 -1.81
CA THR A 173 5.07 -6.39 -1.41
C THR A 173 5.59 -5.08 -1.99
N TRP A 174 4.76 -4.40 -2.78
CA TRP A 174 5.04 -3.09 -3.34
C TRP A 174 3.76 -2.28 -3.32
N TRP A 175 3.85 -1.04 -2.84
CA TRP A 175 2.82 -0.03 -3.03
C TRP A 175 3.47 1.35 -3.13
N ASN A 176 2.81 2.25 -3.84
CA ASN A 176 3.29 3.61 -4.02
C ASN A 176 2.14 4.58 -4.34
N VAL A 177 2.38 5.87 -4.08
CA VAL A 177 1.57 6.99 -4.55
C VAL A 177 2.46 7.91 -5.38
N PHE A 178 2.14 8.08 -6.65
CA PHE A 178 3.01 8.77 -7.61
C PHE A 178 2.24 9.42 -8.76
N PHE A 179 2.88 10.37 -9.45
CA PHE A 179 2.31 10.99 -10.65
C PHE A 179 2.45 10.06 -11.86
N HIS A 180 1.32 9.53 -12.32
CA HIS A 180 1.19 8.76 -13.54
C HIS A 180 0.90 9.68 -14.74
N TYR A 181 1.66 9.52 -15.82
CA TYR A 181 1.62 10.38 -17.01
C TYR A 181 0.22 10.61 -17.64
N LYS A 182 -0.70 9.66 -17.49
CA LYS A 182 -2.09 9.74 -18.02
C LYS A 182 -3.18 9.96 -16.97
N HIS A 183 -2.87 9.73 -15.69
CA HIS A 183 -3.89 9.59 -14.64
C HIS A 183 -3.61 10.49 -13.44
N GLU A 184 -2.67 11.43 -13.58
CA GLU A 184 -2.22 12.31 -12.51
C GLU A 184 -1.77 11.46 -11.30
N LEU A 185 -2.11 11.89 -10.09
CA LEU A 185 -1.74 11.17 -8.87
C LEU A 185 -2.55 9.87 -8.74
N VAL A 186 -1.86 8.75 -8.58
CA VAL A 186 -2.46 7.42 -8.46
C VAL A 186 -1.94 6.68 -7.24
N PHE A 187 -2.73 5.74 -6.74
CA PHE A 187 -2.29 4.74 -5.77
C PHE A 187 -2.21 3.37 -6.47
N GLU A 188 -1.11 2.67 -6.24
CA GLU A 188 -0.85 1.38 -6.87
C GLU A 188 -0.30 0.39 -5.87
N VAL A 189 -0.74 -0.86 -5.99
CA VAL A 189 -0.23 -2.00 -5.23
C VAL A 189 0.14 -3.12 -6.18
N ARG A 190 1.17 -3.89 -5.81
CA ARG A 190 1.59 -5.09 -6.52
C ARG A 190 1.96 -6.20 -5.55
N GLU A 191 1.63 -7.43 -5.94
CA GLU A 191 2.16 -8.62 -5.30
C GLU A 191 3.56 -8.96 -5.86
N LYS A 192 4.25 -9.92 -5.23
CA LYS A 192 5.66 -10.26 -5.46
C LYS A 192 6.06 -10.54 -6.92
N GLU A 193 5.18 -11.11 -7.74
CA GLU A 193 5.47 -11.40 -9.16
C GLU A 193 5.20 -10.17 -10.05
N GLY A 194 4.63 -9.11 -9.50
CA GLY A 194 4.42 -7.83 -10.16
C GLY A 194 3.00 -7.59 -10.64
N HIS A 195 2.07 -8.52 -10.51
CA HIS A 195 0.67 -8.23 -10.83
C HIS A 195 0.12 -7.22 -9.83
N GLY A 196 -0.73 -6.32 -10.32
CA GLY A 196 -1.14 -5.20 -9.50
C GLY A 196 -2.49 -4.64 -9.83
N ILE A 197 -2.85 -3.64 -9.05
CA ILE A 197 -4.08 -2.90 -9.16
C ILE A 197 -3.77 -1.43 -8.92
N ARG A 198 -4.39 -0.57 -9.72
CA ARG A 198 -4.25 0.88 -9.64
C ARG A 198 -5.59 1.55 -9.41
N TRP A 199 -5.59 2.55 -8.54
CA TRP A 199 -6.71 3.45 -8.29
C TRP A 199 -6.29 4.90 -8.47
N SER A 200 -7.27 5.79 -8.61
CA SER A 200 -7.03 7.22 -8.44
C SER A 200 -6.46 7.52 -7.06
N HIS A 201 -5.81 8.67 -6.91
CA HIS A 201 -5.46 9.18 -5.59
C HIS A 201 -6.70 9.21 -4.67
N GLY A 202 -6.56 8.68 -3.45
CA GLY A 202 -7.67 8.45 -2.51
C GLY A 202 -8.43 7.11 -2.68
N GLY A 203 -8.13 6.30 -3.69
CA GLY A 203 -8.63 4.93 -3.81
C GLY A 203 -10.07 4.77 -4.27
N THR A 204 -10.79 5.87 -4.51
CA THR A 204 -12.25 5.87 -4.75
C THR A 204 -12.68 5.44 -6.15
N LYS A 205 -11.73 5.33 -7.09
CA LYS A 205 -11.96 4.89 -8.47
C LYS A 205 -10.92 3.88 -8.90
N LEU A 206 -11.35 2.67 -9.27
CA LEU A 206 -10.50 1.68 -9.93
C LEU A 206 -10.06 2.22 -11.31
N ILE A 207 -8.76 2.28 -11.54
CA ILE A 207 -8.17 2.62 -12.85
C ILE A 207 -8.00 1.34 -13.66
N GLY A 208 -7.48 0.27 -13.06
CA GLY A 208 -7.39 -1.03 -13.71
C GLY A 208 -6.39 -1.98 -13.08
N PHE A 209 -6.29 -3.16 -13.68
CA PHE A 209 -5.32 -4.20 -13.34
C PHE A 209 -4.01 -4.02 -14.12
N LEU A 210 -2.94 -4.51 -13.52
CA LEU A 210 -1.58 -4.32 -13.99
C LEU A 210 -0.91 -5.67 -14.18
N GLU A 211 -0.25 -5.80 -15.33
CA GLU A 211 0.67 -6.88 -15.63
C GLU A 211 1.96 -6.72 -14.83
N LYS A 212 2.80 -7.76 -14.84
CA LYS A 212 4.15 -7.70 -14.26
C LYS A 212 4.94 -6.53 -14.85
N PHE A 213 5.94 -6.06 -14.09
CA PHE A 213 6.92 -5.14 -14.66
C PHE A 213 7.63 -5.82 -15.83
N ILE A 214 7.64 -5.15 -16.98
CA ILE A 214 8.50 -5.53 -18.10
C ILE A 214 9.87 -4.96 -17.74
N ASN A 215 10.69 -5.80 -17.11
CA ASN A 215 12.08 -5.45 -16.86
C ASN A 215 12.83 -5.71 -18.17
N GLU A 216 13.24 -4.64 -18.85
CA GLU A 216 14.23 -4.70 -19.94
C GLU A 216 15.62 -5.06 -19.39
#